data_AF-A0A9E2ALM3-F1
#
_entry.id   AF-A0A9E2ALM3-F1
#
_cell.length_a   1.000
_cell.length_b   1.000
_cell.length_c   1.000
_cell.angle_alpha   90.00
_cell.angle_beta   90.00
_cell.angle_gamma   90.00
#
_symmetry.space_group_name_H-M   'P 1'
#
loop_
_entity.id
_entity.type
_entity.pdbx_description
1 polymer ?
#
loop_
_entity_poly.entity_id
_entity_poly.type
_entity_poly.pdbx_seq_one_letter_code
_entity_poly.pdbx_strand_id
1 'polypeptide(L)'
;MKKNLLLILLAGVTLTFVSCTKDTSFKTVTDSKLEILQGEIVVVVTDNIVGDQLIPGGYEVSLKEADTGLFKKIDVDESEIGEYISKSNKLVEIQGKLENDNLIPKRIRVLEQPPQDKVDSSAKAPGGGRGGNDGGGGKGASILLVMVSDANSVPNCSAAEIEDDLIGPSGESTKNFFTLTSKGKFTIGSVTSTEVYIPSITCSVTGLHSRINPILSNQGFKTNRYDHIIYVTAPICGYGGQARLDGNIIHNAYCTWNVVNPHEIGHNLGMNHSTSYNTDGSVSGYGDPGCVMATAFSEIVAPHRVEMGWIGKKSTENVTNSGTFTLSPIEVNNPSNSQVLVVDVGMVNFNRPEKYYLSYRAPIGEIDDAISSRVANKLSIHSWSGEKGWVTRYVNAIDVGESLTDSANGIQFTNLGIQNEEMTVDIIFLN
;
A
#
# COMPACT_ATOMS: atom_id res chain seq x y z
N MET A 1 -42.07 5.41 29.30
CA MET A 1 -41.18 6.57 29.53
C MET A 1 -40.11 6.57 28.44
N LYS A 2 -40.23 7.45 27.45
CA LYS A 2 -39.21 7.62 26.40
C LYS A 2 -38.12 8.55 26.96
N LYS A 3 -36.92 8.03 27.21
CA LYS A 3 -35.75 8.88 27.47
C LYS A 3 -35.21 9.32 26.11
N ASN A 4 -35.33 10.60 25.79
CA ASN A 4 -34.60 11.21 24.68
C ASN A 4 -33.17 11.48 25.18
N LEU A 5 -32.17 10.90 24.51
CA LEU A 5 -30.77 11.20 24.74
C LEU A 5 -30.46 12.50 23.98
N LEU A 6 -30.19 13.59 24.72
CA LEU A 6 -29.73 14.87 24.17
C LEU A 6 -28.22 14.95 24.40
N LEU A 7 -27.41 14.87 23.34
CA LEU A 7 -25.96 15.01 23.45
C LEU A 7 -25.54 16.38 22.92
N ILE A 8 -25.09 17.26 23.81
CA ILE A 8 -24.50 18.57 23.48
C ILE A 8 -22.99 18.39 23.42
N LEU A 9 -22.38 18.70 22.27
CA LEU A 9 -20.94 18.69 22.07
C LEU A 9 -20.30 19.88 22.79
N LEU A 10 -19.61 19.62 23.91
CA LEU A 10 -18.56 20.51 24.42
C LEU A 10 -17.20 19.87 24.13
N ALA A 11 -16.28 20.68 23.61
CA ALA A 11 -14.96 20.27 23.17
C ALA A 11 -14.16 19.60 24.31
N GLY A 12 -13.63 18.41 24.03
CA GLY A 12 -12.69 17.70 24.90
C GLY A 12 -13.26 16.41 25.49
N VAL A 13 -13.29 15.33 24.70
CA VAL A 13 -13.45 13.96 25.22
C VAL A 13 -12.13 13.23 25.04
N THR A 14 -11.55 12.76 26.14
CA THR A 14 -10.36 11.91 26.19
C THR A 14 -10.79 10.46 26.17
N LEU A 15 -10.36 9.68 25.17
CA LEU A 15 -10.39 8.21 25.27
C LEU A 15 -9.33 7.77 26.29
N THR A 16 -9.69 6.86 27.21
CA THR A 16 -8.72 6.21 28.10
C THR A 16 -8.84 4.71 27.88
N PHE A 17 -7.77 4.09 27.39
CA PHE A 17 -7.65 2.64 27.33
C PHE A 17 -7.28 2.12 28.72
N VAL A 18 -8.00 1.12 29.22
CA VAL A 18 -7.65 0.41 30.46
C VAL A 18 -7.16 -0.97 30.08
N SER A 19 -5.84 -1.18 30.11
CA SER A 19 -5.24 -2.52 30.12
C SER A 19 -4.97 -2.88 31.58
N CYS A 20 -5.53 -4.01 32.02
CA CYS A 20 -5.31 -4.51 33.37
C CYS A 20 -4.04 -5.38 33.37
N THR A 21 -2.92 -4.83 33.83
CA THR A 21 -1.76 -5.63 34.26
C THR A 21 -1.54 -5.42 35.75
N LYS A 22 -0.98 -6.43 36.41
CA LYS A 22 -1.00 -6.60 37.87
C LYS A 22 -0.15 -5.59 38.67
N ASP A 23 0.40 -4.55 38.04
CA ASP A 23 1.11 -3.47 38.72
C ASP A 23 0.54 -2.11 38.33
N THR A 24 0.10 -1.37 39.34
CA THR A 24 -0.59 -0.09 39.26
C THR A 24 0.29 1.02 38.68
N SER A 25 0.33 1.15 37.35
CA SER A 25 0.66 2.41 36.69
C SER A 25 -0.14 2.59 35.40
N PHE A 26 -0.93 3.67 35.33
CA PHE A 26 -1.72 4.03 34.16
C PHE A 26 -0.84 4.80 33.18
N LYS A 27 -0.86 4.42 31.90
CA LYS A 27 -0.24 5.22 30.83
C LYS A 27 -1.34 5.68 29.87
N THR A 28 -1.63 6.98 29.87
CA THR A 28 -2.64 7.59 29.00
C THR A 28 -2.09 7.70 27.58
N VAL A 29 -2.78 7.11 26.61
CA VAL A 29 -2.59 7.41 25.18
C VAL A 29 -3.74 8.30 24.75
N THR A 30 -3.42 9.51 24.28
CA THR A 30 -4.40 10.51 23.84
C THR A 30 -4.29 10.64 22.33
N ASP A 31 -5.21 10.02 21.58
CA ASP A 31 -5.67 10.55 20.28
C ASP A 31 -6.70 9.63 19.64
N SER A 32 -7.99 9.93 19.81
CA SER A 32 -9.09 9.49 18.94
C SER A 32 -10.32 10.34 19.24
N LYS A 33 -10.85 11.06 18.24
CA LYS A 33 -12.17 11.71 18.32
C LYS A 33 -13.25 10.71 17.87
N LEU A 34 -14.36 10.67 18.61
CA LEU A 34 -15.57 9.94 18.25
C LEU A 34 -16.46 10.87 17.41
N GLU A 35 -16.86 10.48 16.20
CA GLU A 35 -17.89 11.18 15.42
C GLU A 35 -19.17 10.33 15.37
N ILE A 36 -20.32 10.97 15.59
CA ILE A 36 -21.64 10.34 15.48
C ILE A 36 -22.26 10.82 14.17
N LEU A 37 -22.42 9.91 13.21
CA LEU A 37 -23.16 10.16 11.97
C LEU A 37 -24.59 9.63 12.16
N GLN A 38 -25.58 10.53 12.12
CA GLN A 38 -27.02 10.22 11.97
C GLN A 38 -27.54 9.01 12.77
N GLY A 39 -27.25 8.94 14.07
CA GLY A 39 -27.82 7.92 14.97
C GLY A 39 -27.13 6.55 14.96
N GLU A 40 -25.97 6.44 14.33
CA GLU A 40 -25.12 5.24 14.36
C GLU A 40 -23.87 5.49 15.22
N ILE A 41 -23.46 4.47 15.97
CA ILE A 41 -22.28 4.50 16.86
C ILE A 41 -21.19 3.65 16.20
N VAL A 42 -19.97 4.20 16.12
CA VAL A 42 -18.77 3.47 15.70
C VAL A 42 -18.02 3.02 16.94
N VAL A 43 -17.84 1.70 17.09
CA VAL A 43 -17.07 1.10 18.20
C VAL A 43 -15.83 0.43 17.64
N VAL A 44 -14.68 0.74 18.26
CA VAL A 44 -13.40 0.08 17.97
C VAL A 44 -13.15 -0.96 19.07
N VAL A 45 -13.12 -2.23 18.71
CA VAL A 45 -12.84 -3.33 19.65
C VAL A 45 -11.35 -3.67 19.58
N THR A 46 -10.69 -3.71 20.74
CA THR A 46 -9.29 -4.15 20.87
C THR A 46 -9.21 -5.39 21.74
N ASP A 47 -8.29 -6.31 21.43
CA ASP A 47 -8.09 -7.53 22.20
C ASP A 47 -7.70 -7.27 23.66
N ASN A 48 -8.21 -8.11 24.56
CA ASN A 48 -7.72 -8.19 25.93
C ASN A 48 -6.42 -9.00 25.97
N ILE A 49 -5.31 -8.31 26.18
CA ILE A 49 -3.98 -8.92 26.31
C ILE A 49 -3.59 -8.89 27.79
N VAL A 50 -3.35 -10.06 28.39
CA VAL A 50 -2.79 -10.19 29.74
C VAL A 50 -1.41 -10.83 29.64
N GLY A 51 -0.36 -10.01 29.72
CA GLY A 51 1.02 -10.47 29.43
C GLY A 51 1.24 -10.72 27.93
N ASP A 52 1.87 -11.85 27.58
CA ASP A 52 2.12 -12.24 26.18
C ASP A 52 1.11 -13.28 25.64
N GLN A 53 -0.03 -13.46 26.33
CA GLN A 53 -1.07 -14.41 25.91
C GLN A 53 -2.41 -13.72 25.64
N LEU A 54 -3.02 -14.07 24.51
CA LEU A 54 -4.41 -13.79 24.17
C LEU A 54 -5.31 -14.70 25.00
N ILE A 55 -6.32 -14.13 25.67
CA ILE A 55 -7.36 -14.90 26.37
C ILE A 55 -8.54 -15.06 25.41
N PRO A 56 -8.88 -16.29 24.96
CA PRO A 56 -10.07 -16.50 24.14
C PRO A 56 -11.35 -16.20 24.95
N GLY A 57 -12.24 -15.36 24.43
CA GLY A 57 -13.60 -15.16 24.97
C GLY A 57 -13.76 -14.07 26.02
N GLY A 58 -12.98 -13.00 25.96
CA GLY A 58 -13.13 -11.84 26.86
C GLY A 58 -13.03 -10.52 26.12
N TYR A 59 -14.05 -10.14 25.36
CA TYR A 59 -14.13 -8.80 24.76
C TYR A 59 -15.05 -7.93 25.62
N GLU A 60 -14.55 -6.79 26.11
CA GLU A 60 -15.37 -5.82 26.81
C GLU A 60 -15.51 -4.55 25.98
N VAL A 61 -16.74 -4.24 25.58
CA VAL A 61 -17.10 -2.96 24.99
C VAL A 61 -17.75 -2.11 26.06
N SER A 62 -17.12 -0.96 26.37
CA SER A 62 -17.67 0.01 27.33
C SER A 62 -17.87 1.35 26.64
N LEU A 63 -19.07 1.93 26.77
CA LEU A 63 -19.32 3.32 26.40
C LEU A 63 -19.25 4.20 27.65
N LYS A 64 -18.59 5.35 27.53
CA LYS A 64 -18.59 6.36 28.58
C LYS A 64 -19.74 7.33 28.33
N GLU A 65 -20.70 7.39 29.26
CA GLU A 65 -21.77 8.40 29.20
C GLU A 65 -21.18 9.80 29.39
N ALA A 66 -21.51 10.72 28.49
CA ALA A 66 -20.94 12.08 28.48
C ALA A 66 -21.29 12.89 29.74
N ASP A 67 -22.50 12.69 30.28
CA ASP A 67 -23.03 13.51 31.38
C ASP A 67 -22.57 13.03 32.76
N THR A 68 -22.32 11.73 32.91
CA THR A 68 -22.01 11.09 34.20
C THR A 68 -20.54 10.66 34.29
N GLY A 69 -19.87 10.51 33.15
CA GLY A 69 -18.54 9.93 33.06
C GLY A 69 -18.48 8.44 33.43
N LEU A 70 -19.62 7.80 33.69
CA LEU A 70 -19.71 6.39 34.04
C LEU A 70 -19.58 5.53 32.78
N PHE A 71 -18.88 4.42 32.93
CA PHE A 71 -18.77 3.40 31.89
C PHE A 71 -19.98 2.47 31.99
N LYS A 72 -20.73 2.37 30.91
CA LYS A 72 -21.77 1.36 30.75
C LYS A 72 -21.22 0.23 29.89
N LYS A 73 -21.25 -0.99 30.44
CA LYS A 73 -20.94 -2.21 29.70
C LYS A 73 -22.05 -2.45 28.68
N ILE A 74 -21.65 -2.75 27.44
CA ILE A 74 -22.56 -3.18 26.39
C ILE A 74 -22.27 -4.64 26.11
N ASP A 75 -23.32 -5.45 26.20
CA ASP A 75 -23.24 -6.84 25.76
C ASP A 75 -23.32 -6.85 24.23
N VAL A 76 -22.34 -7.51 23.63
CA VAL A 76 -22.26 -7.72 22.18
C VAL A 76 -22.53 -9.19 21.95
N ASP A 77 -23.46 -9.52 21.07
CA ASP A 77 -23.79 -10.93 20.79
C ASP A 77 -22.59 -11.62 20.13
N GLU A 78 -21.94 -12.50 20.91
CA GLU A 78 -20.74 -13.22 20.46
C GLU A 78 -21.01 -14.15 19.27
N SER A 79 -22.26 -14.56 19.06
CA SER A 79 -22.60 -15.48 17.96
C SER A 79 -22.47 -14.82 16.58
N GLU A 80 -22.60 -13.50 16.49
CA GLU A 80 -22.48 -12.76 15.23
C GLU A 80 -21.05 -12.29 14.92
N ILE A 81 -20.20 -12.14 15.95
CA ILE A 81 -18.88 -11.50 15.83
C ILE A 81 -17.73 -12.48 16.11
N GLY A 82 -18.00 -13.55 16.87
CA GLY A 82 -17.00 -14.53 17.32
C GLY A 82 -16.25 -15.20 16.16
N GLU A 83 -16.89 -15.43 15.01
CA GLU A 83 -16.23 -16.02 13.84
C GLU A 83 -15.23 -15.04 13.18
N TYR A 84 -15.51 -13.74 13.19
CA TYR A 84 -14.67 -12.72 12.56
C TYR A 84 -13.46 -12.35 13.42
N ILE A 85 -13.62 -12.31 14.75
CA ILE A 85 -12.53 -11.95 15.66
C ILE A 85 -11.59 -13.14 15.90
N SER A 86 -12.14 -14.35 16.11
CA SER A 86 -11.32 -15.55 16.39
C SER A 86 -10.36 -15.95 15.25
N LYS A 87 -10.63 -15.49 14.02
CA LYS A 87 -9.82 -15.80 12.84
C LYS A 87 -8.80 -14.72 12.48
N SER A 88 -8.91 -13.49 13.00
CA SER A 88 -8.27 -12.35 12.33
C SER A 88 -7.08 -11.71 13.05
N ASN A 89 -6.87 -11.84 14.38
CA ASN A 89 -5.81 -11.10 15.11
C ASN A 89 -5.72 -9.60 14.71
N LYS A 90 -6.82 -9.01 14.26
CA LYS A 90 -6.88 -7.68 13.64
C LYS A 90 -7.90 -6.83 14.38
N LEU A 91 -7.70 -5.50 14.34
CA LEU A 91 -8.71 -4.57 14.80
C LEU A 91 -9.98 -4.71 13.97
N VAL A 92 -11.12 -4.54 14.60
CA VAL A 92 -12.42 -4.58 13.92
C VAL A 92 -13.20 -3.32 14.25
N GLU A 93 -13.69 -2.66 13.20
CA GLU A 93 -14.65 -1.58 13.27
C GLU A 93 -16.06 -2.18 13.16
N ILE A 94 -16.92 -1.89 14.14
CA ILE A 94 -18.32 -2.29 14.13
C ILE A 94 -19.17 -1.03 14.06
N GLN A 95 -19.95 -0.92 12.99
CA GLN A 95 -20.98 0.09 12.81
C GLN A 95 -22.34 -0.58 13.00
N GLY A 96 -23.14 -0.08 13.94
CA GLY A 96 -24.40 -0.69 14.31
C GLY A 96 -25.39 0.30 14.90
N LYS A 97 -26.61 -0.20 15.13
CA LYS A 97 -27.68 0.54 15.80
C LYS A 97 -27.82 0.03 17.23
N LEU A 98 -27.93 0.96 18.17
CA LEU A 98 -28.22 0.58 19.55
C LEU A 98 -29.72 0.33 19.72
N GLU A 99 -30.10 -0.87 20.16
CA GLU A 99 -31.48 -1.23 20.47
C GLU A 99 -31.54 -1.94 21.84
N ASN A 100 -32.31 -1.38 22.78
CA ASN A 100 -32.46 -1.92 24.14
C ASN A 100 -31.12 -2.25 24.84
N ASP A 101 -30.15 -1.34 24.74
CA ASP A 101 -28.79 -1.48 25.26
C ASP A 101 -27.91 -2.55 24.59
N ASN A 102 -28.37 -3.16 23.50
CA ASN A 102 -27.59 -4.06 22.66
C ASN A 102 -27.15 -3.33 21.38
N LEU A 103 -25.88 -3.46 21.01
CA LEU A 103 -25.41 -3.02 19.70
C LEU A 103 -25.77 -4.08 18.66
N ILE A 104 -26.71 -3.76 17.76
CA ILE A 104 -27.03 -4.62 16.62
C ILE A 104 -26.10 -4.23 15.45
N PRO A 105 -25.14 -5.08 15.06
CA PRO A 105 -24.21 -4.77 13.99
C PRO A 105 -24.95 -4.61 12.65
N LYS A 106 -24.67 -3.53 11.92
CA LYS A 106 -25.06 -3.39 10.51
C LYS A 106 -23.91 -3.67 9.57
N ARG A 107 -22.70 -3.32 9.99
CA ARG A 107 -21.48 -3.48 9.21
C ARG A 107 -20.32 -3.79 10.16
N ILE A 108 -19.58 -4.84 9.84
CA ILE A 108 -18.34 -5.21 10.52
C ILE A 108 -17.23 -5.09 9.49
N ARG A 109 -16.20 -4.31 9.80
CA ARG A 109 -15.03 -4.14 8.93
C ARG A 109 -13.78 -4.49 9.71
N VAL A 110 -13.01 -5.44 9.18
CA VAL A 110 -11.66 -5.69 9.70
C VAL A 110 -10.79 -4.51 9.29
N LEU A 111 -10.27 -3.79 10.28
CA LEU A 111 -9.30 -2.74 10.10
C LEU A 111 -7.93 -3.39 9.91
N GLU A 112 -7.34 -3.23 8.73
CA GLU A 112 -5.92 -3.43 8.60
C GLU A 112 -5.23 -2.34 9.41
N GLN A 113 -4.57 -2.73 10.51
CA GLN A 113 -3.56 -1.84 11.04
C GLN A 113 -2.54 -1.60 9.93
N PRO A 114 -2.06 -0.36 9.73
CA PRO A 114 -0.76 -0.21 9.08
C PRO A 114 0.21 -1.15 9.82
N PRO A 115 1.12 -1.85 9.14
CA PRO A 115 2.05 -2.75 9.81
C PRO A 115 2.60 -2.02 11.04
N GLN A 116 2.38 -2.59 12.24
CA GLN A 116 3.09 -2.14 13.43
C GLN A 116 4.54 -2.55 13.27
N ASP A 117 5.25 -1.84 12.40
CA ASP A 117 6.68 -1.77 12.46
C ASP A 117 6.98 -1.00 13.74
N LYS A 118 7.24 -1.75 14.81
CA LYS A 118 8.16 -1.26 15.82
C LYS A 118 9.40 -0.85 15.04
N VAL A 119 9.57 0.46 14.87
CA VAL A 119 10.83 1.06 14.46
C VAL A 119 11.85 0.55 15.46
N ASP A 120 12.54 -0.52 15.11
CA ASP A 120 13.71 -0.93 15.84
C ASP A 120 14.75 0.15 15.58
N SER A 121 14.81 1.11 16.49
CA SER A 121 15.80 2.19 16.49
C SER A 121 17.26 1.70 16.48
N SER A 122 17.49 0.38 16.55
CA SER A 122 18.80 -0.25 16.40
C SER A 122 19.11 -0.75 14.97
N ALA A 123 18.12 -0.86 14.09
CA ALA A 123 18.37 -1.05 12.66
C ALA A 123 18.68 0.31 12.03
N LYS A 124 19.97 0.62 11.95
CA LYS A 124 20.48 1.73 11.14
C LYS A 124 19.82 1.63 9.77
N ALA A 125 19.00 2.63 9.40
CA ALA A 125 18.45 2.75 8.07
C ALA A 125 19.56 2.41 7.06
N PRO A 126 19.37 1.48 6.12
CA PRO A 126 20.24 1.44 4.96
C PRO A 126 20.16 2.86 4.39
N GLY A 127 21.30 3.55 4.45
CA GLY A 127 21.33 4.99 4.35
C GLY A 127 20.60 5.45 3.10
N GLY A 128 20.00 6.63 3.17
CA GLY A 128 19.63 7.41 2.00
C GLY A 128 20.81 7.43 1.03
N GLY A 129 20.79 6.48 0.10
CA GLY A 129 21.82 6.20 -0.86
C GLY A 129 21.37 6.78 -2.18
N ARG A 130 21.55 8.08 -2.32
CA ARG A 130 21.74 8.76 -3.62
C ARG A 130 20.64 8.51 -4.68
N GLY A 131 19.38 8.73 -4.33
CA GLY A 131 18.32 9.03 -5.32
C GLY A 131 18.16 10.52 -5.60
N GLY A 132 19.14 11.35 -5.20
CA GLY A 132 19.11 12.80 -5.34
C GLY A 132 19.79 13.24 -6.63
N ASN A 133 19.00 13.46 -7.67
CA ASN A 133 19.07 14.61 -8.58
C ASN A 133 20.45 15.21 -8.91
N ASP A 134 21.35 14.44 -9.52
CA ASP A 134 22.50 14.98 -10.24
C ASP A 134 22.37 14.54 -11.71
N GLY A 135 22.26 15.50 -12.63
CA GLY A 135 22.23 15.27 -14.08
C GLY A 135 23.56 14.77 -14.64
N GLY A 136 24.09 13.66 -14.12
CA GLY A 136 25.28 12.94 -14.59
C GLY A 136 25.09 11.45 -14.36
N GLY A 137 25.33 10.62 -15.38
CA GLY A 137 25.00 9.19 -15.42
C GLY A 137 25.43 8.41 -14.17
N GLY A 138 24.49 8.26 -13.23
CA GLY A 138 24.67 7.53 -11.98
C GLY A 138 24.79 6.03 -12.25
N LYS A 139 25.67 5.36 -11.50
CA LYS A 139 25.75 3.89 -11.50
C LYS A 139 24.39 3.35 -11.03
N GLY A 140 23.79 2.44 -11.80
CA GLY A 140 22.55 1.77 -11.42
C GLY A 140 22.71 0.93 -10.15
N ALA A 141 21.57 0.52 -9.57
CA ALA A 141 21.52 -0.28 -8.35
C ALA A 141 22.24 -1.62 -8.51
N SER A 142 22.90 -2.06 -7.44
CA SER A 142 23.63 -3.31 -7.35
C SER A 142 22.81 -4.36 -6.58
N ILE A 143 22.72 -5.58 -7.11
CA ILE A 143 21.94 -6.67 -6.54
C ILE A 143 22.87 -7.83 -6.16
N LEU A 144 22.70 -8.35 -4.94
CA LEU A 144 23.19 -9.68 -4.55
C LEU A 144 22.06 -10.70 -4.72
N LEU A 145 22.19 -11.55 -5.73
CA LEU A 145 21.29 -12.68 -5.96
C LEU A 145 21.81 -13.90 -5.19
N VAL A 146 20.96 -14.53 -4.41
CA VAL A 146 21.34 -15.70 -3.59
C VAL A 146 20.35 -16.82 -3.84
N MET A 147 20.80 -17.89 -4.50
CA MET A 147 20.02 -19.10 -4.66
C MET A 147 20.07 -19.90 -3.36
N VAL A 148 18.92 -20.16 -2.75
CA VAL A 148 18.81 -20.78 -1.43
C VAL A 148 18.16 -22.13 -1.53
N SER A 149 18.86 -23.16 -1.06
CA SER A 149 18.35 -24.53 -0.98
C SER A 149 18.41 -25.08 0.45
N ASP A 150 17.60 -26.10 0.71
CA ASP A 150 17.72 -26.97 1.87
C ASP A 150 17.62 -28.46 1.45
N ALA A 151 17.55 -29.38 2.42
CA ALA A 151 17.47 -30.82 2.15
C ALA A 151 16.24 -31.25 1.36
N ASN A 152 15.15 -30.48 1.42
CA ASN A 152 13.83 -30.85 0.88
C ASN A 152 13.37 -29.92 -0.24
N SER A 153 14.09 -28.83 -0.50
CA SER A 153 13.63 -27.75 -1.36
C SER A 153 14.80 -27.09 -2.07
N VAL A 154 14.73 -27.10 -3.39
CA VAL A 154 15.70 -26.45 -4.29
C VAL A 154 14.90 -25.53 -5.22
N PRO A 155 15.37 -24.30 -5.50
CA PRO A 155 14.78 -23.45 -6.52
C PRO A 155 14.61 -24.23 -7.83
N ASN A 156 13.48 -24.06 -8.50
CA ASN A 156 13.19 -24.73 -9.76
C ASN A 156 13.78 -23.99 -10.98
N CYS A 157 14.76 -23.13 -10.74
CA CYS A 157 15.46 -22.32 -11.73
C CYS A 157 16.93 -22.16 -11.35
N SER A 158 17.71 -21.72 -12.31
CA SER A 158 19.11 -21.35 -12.18
C SER A 158 19.29 -19.86 -11.83
N ALA A 159 20.45 -19.52 -11.28
CA ALA A 159 20.82 -18.11 -11.09
C ALA A 159 20.83 -17.34 -12.42
N ALA A 160 21.23 -17.98 -13.52
CA ALA A 160 21.30 -17.35 -14.83
C ALA A 160 19.92 -16.93 -15.37
N GLU A 161 18.87 -17.73 -15.13
CA GLU A 161 17.50 -17.38 -15.51
C GLU A 161 17.00 -16.14 -14.74
N ILE A 162 17.32 -16.04 -13.45
CA ILE A 162 16.96 -14.86 -12.65
C ILE A 162 17.81 -13.64 -13.03
N GLU A 163 19.10 -13.84 -13.33
CA GLU A 163 19.96 -12.76 -13.83
C GLU A 163 19.44 -12.21 -15.16
N ASP A 164 18.94 -13.06 -16.06
CA ASP A 164 18.32 -12.65 -17.32
C ASP A 164 17.02 -11.88 -17.08
N ASP A 165 16.16 -12.32 -16.14
CA ASP A 165 14.97 -11.56 -15.74
C ASP A 165 15.32 -10.19 -15.11
N LEU A 166 16.42 -10.10 -14.36
CA LEU A 166 16.82 -8.86 -13.70
C LEU A 166 17.48 -7.86 -14.67
N ILE A 167 18.46 -8.29 -15.46
CA ILE A 167 19.32 -7.42 -16.27
C ILE A 167 19.56 -7.90 -17.70
N GLY A 168 18.87 -8.96 -18.13
CA GLY A 168 18.98 -9.52 -19.47
C GLY A 168 18.50 -8.57 -20.57
N PRO A 169 18.68 -8.94 -21.84
CA PRO A 169 18.37 -8.10 -22.99
C PRO A 169 16.87 -8.04 -23.30
N SER A 170 16.03 -8.81 -22.60
CA SER A 170 14.58 -8.76 -22.77
C SER A 170 14.04 -7.36 -22.46
N GLY A 171 13.09 -6.91 -23.27
CA GLY A 171 12.32 -5.69 -23.01
C GLY A 171 11.49 -5.77 -21.73
N GLU A 172 11.24 -6.96 -21.20
CA GLU A 172 10.52 -7.16 -19.94
C GLU A 172 11.45 -7.31 -18.73
N SER A 173 12.78 -7.19 -18.89
CA SER A 173 13.69 -7.30 -17.76
C SER A 173 13.39 -6.25 -16.70
N THR A 174 13.61 -6.59 -15.43
CA THR A 174 13.40 -5.68 -14.29
C THR A 174 14.19 -4.38 -14.45
N LYS A 175 15.40 -4.46 -15.02
CA LYS A 175 16.21 -3.30 -15.40
C LYS A 175 15.49 -2.42 -16.43
N ASN A 176 14.97 -2.99 -17.50
CA ASN A 176 14.29 -2.21 -18.54
C ASN A 176 13.01 -1.59 -17.99
N PHE A 177 12.21 -2.38 -17.26
CA PHE A 177 11.02 -1.93 -16.55
C PHE A 177 11.30 -0.66 -15.73
N PHE A 178 12.29 -0.70 -14.83
CA PHE A 178 12.63 0.44 -13.99
C PHE A 178 13.22 1.61 -14.78
N THR A 179 14.01 1.33 -15.82
CA THR A 179 14.61 2.38 -16.65
C THR A 179 13.52 3.18 -17.38
N LEU A 180 12.52 2.51 -17.95
CA LEU A 180 11.41 3.12 -18.67
C LEU A 180 10.47 3.85 -17.71
N THR A 181 9.93 3.14 -16.71
CA THR A 181 8.91 3.66 -15.78
C THR A 181 9.42 4.86 -14.95
N SER A 182 10.72 4.89 -14.64
CA SER A 182 11.35 5.98 -13.88
C SER A 182 11.92 7.09 -14.77
N LYS A 183 11.84 6.94 -16.09
CA LYS A 183 12.45 7.86 -17.08
C LYS A 183 13.95 8.02 -16.86
N GLY A 184 14.63 6.90 -16.60
CA GLY A 184 16.07 6.81 -16.35
C GLY A 184 16.52 7.29 -14.97
N LYS A 185 15.61 7.65 -14.06
CA LYS A 185 15.96 8.07 -12.69
C LYS A 185 16.34 6.91 -11.78
N PHE A 186 15.95 5.70 -12.14
CA PHE A 186 16.33 4.47 -11.46
C PHE A 186 16.56 3.35 -12.49
N THR A 187 17.58 2.54 -12.27
CA THR A 187 17.93 1.39 -13.11
C THR A 187 18.76 0.39 -12.30
N ILE A 188 18.83 -0.85 -12.76
CA ILE A 188 19.71 -1.88 -12.19
C ILE A 188 21.03 -1.88 -12.98
N GLY A 189 22.13 -1.70 -12.27
CA GLY A 189 23.48 -1.62 -12.84
C GLY A 189 24.19 -2.97 -12.93
N SER A 190 24.07 -3.81 -11.91
CA SER A 190 24.80 -5.09 -11.85
C SER A 190 24.13 -6.10 -10.92
N VAL A 191 24.26 -7.38 -11.26
CA VAL A 191 23.90 -8.52 -10.40
C VAL A 191 25.16 -9.31 -10.07
N THR A 192 25.30 -9.73 -8.82
CA THR A 192 26.29 -10.72 -8.38
C THR A 192 25.54 -11.89 -7.79
N SER A 193 25.77 -13.11 -8.28
CA SER A 193 25.10 -14.31 -7.76
C SER A 193 25.99 -15.16 -6.86
N THR A 194 25.33 -15.90 -5.96
CA THR A 194 25.93 -16.97 -5.17
C THR A 194 24.87 -17.98 -4.74
N GLU A 195 25.31 -19.09 -4.16
CA GLU A 195 24.45 -20.15 -3.68
C GLU A 195 24.69 -20.42 -2.20
N VAL A 196 23.62 -20.68 -1.47
CA VAL A 196 23.64 -20.98 -0.04
C VAL A 196 22.75 -22.18 0.25
N TYR A 197 23.28 -23.10 1.04
CA TYR A 197 22.53 -24.19 1.63
C TYR A 197 22.25 -23.91 3.10
N ILE A 198 20.99 -24.03 3.54
CA ILE A 198 20.58 -23.89 4.94
C ILE A 198 19.84 -25.13 5.45
N PRO A 199 19.78 -25.37 6.77
CA PRO A 199 19.08 -26.55 7.30
C PRO A 199 17.58 -26.57 7.01
N SER A 200 16.93 -25.40 7.00
CA SER A 200 15.53 -25.24 6.63
C SER A 200 15.24 -23.82 6.16
N ILE A 201 14.44 -23.70 5.10
CA ILE A 201 13.91 -22.43 4.60
C ILE A 201 12.76 -21.94 5.50
N THR A 202 12.67 -20.62 5.69
CA THR A 202 11.55 -19.97 6.40
C THR A 202 10.86 -19.00 5.47
N CYS A 203 9.56 -18.81 5.64
CA CYS A 203 8.76 -17.85 4.87
C CYS A 203 8.72 -16.44 5.47
N SER A 204 9.78 -16.07 6.18
CA SER A 204 9.97 -14.71 6.70
C SER A 204 11.22 -14.14 6.07
N VAL A 205 11.11 -13.01 5.37
CA VAL A 205 12.26 -12.30 4.76
C VAL A 205 13.38 -12.08 5.78
N THR A 206 13.03 -11.68 7.01
CA THR A 206 14.02 -11.47 8.08
C THR A 206 14.55 -12.76 8.67
N GLY A 207 13.70 -13.77 8.83
CA GLY A 207 14.13 -15.10 9.26
C GLY A 207 15.16 -15.67 8.29
N LEU A 208 14.89 -15.57 6.99
CA LEU A 208 15.76 -16.02 5.92
C LEU A 208 17.09 -15.24 5.91
N HIS A 209 17.04 -13.91 5.95
CA HIS A 209 18.24 -13.07 6.03
C HIS A 209 19.13 -13.41 7.24
N SER A 210 18.53 -13.57 8.42
CA SER A 210 19.27 -13.85 9.65
C SER A 210 20.05 -15.17 9.60
N ARG A 211 19.52 -16.18 8.88
CA ARG A 211 20.13 -17.50 8.70
C ARG A 211 21.23 -17.49 7.63
N ILE A 212 21.01 -16.72 6.56
CA ILE A 212 21.89 -16.72 5.39
C ILE A 212 23.08 -15.76 5.56
N ASN A 213 22.87 -14.60 6.18
CA ASN A 213 23.89 -13.54 6.27
C ASN A 213 25.23 -14.02 6.89
N PRO A 214 25.27 -14.85 7.94
CA PRO A 214 26.53 -15.42 8.44
C PRO A 214 27.26 -16.30 7.41
N ILE A 215 26.51 -17.07 6.60
CA ILE A 215 27.09 -17.95 5.56
C ILE A 215 27.67 -17.10 4.43
N LEU A 216 26.93 -16.11 3.96
CA LEU A 216 27.40 -15.14 2.96
C LEU A 216 28.67 -14.43 3.43
N SER A 217 28.72 -14.02 4.70
CA SER A 217 29.92 -13.39 5.27
C SER A 217 31.13 -14.33 5.25
N ASN A 218 30.94 -15.62 5.53
CA ASN A 218 32.01 -16.61 5.46
C ASN A 218 32.46 -16.89 4.01
N GLN A 219 31.56 -16.74 3.05
CA GLN A 219 31.86 -16.77 1.61
C GLN A 219 32.50 -15.46 1.09
N GLY A 220 32.66 -14.44 1.95
CA GLY A 220 33.26 -13.16 1.61
C GLY A 220 32.29 -12.10 1.07
N PHE A 221 30.99 -12.42 0.99
CA PHE A 221 29.95 -11.45 0.62
C PHE A 221 29.60 -10.55 1.80
N LYS A 222 29.59 -9.24 1.56
CA LYS A 222 29.15 -8.24 2.54
C LYS A 222 27.84 -7.65 2.04
N THR A 223 26.73 -8.06 2.66
CA THR A 223 25.37 -7.69 2.27
C THR A 223 25.13 -6.17 2.23
N ASN A 224 25.81 -5.41 3.09
CA ASN A 224 25.75 -3.94 3.09
C ASN A 224 26.45 -3.23 1.91
N ARG A 225 27.02 -3.98 0.95
CA ARG A 225 27.61 -3.42 -0.28
C ARG A 225 26.66 -3.40 -1.47
N TYR A 226 25.49 -4.02 -1.32
CA TYR A 226 24.49 -4.13 -2.37
C TYR A 226 23.29 -3.27 -2.01
N ASP A 227 22.72 -2.62 -3.01
CA ASP A 227 21.52 -1.81 -2.85
C ASP A 227 20.30 -2.69 -2.59
N HIS A 228 20.28 -3.91 -3.17
CA HIS A 228 19.26 -4.93 -2.90
C HIS A 228 19.88 -6.34 -2.77
N ILE A 229 19.18 -7.21 -2.04
CA ILE A 229 19.52 -8.62 -1.85
C ILE A 229 18.28 -9.45 -2.15
N ILE A 230 18.39 -10.37 -3.10
CA ILE A 230 17.30 -11.26 -3.50
C ILE A 230 17.64 -12.68 -3.07
N TYR A 231 16.87 -13.22 -2.14
CA TYR A 231 16.90 -14.64 -1.78
C TYR A 231 15.88 -15.40 -2.62
N VAL A 232 16.37 -16.29 -3.49
CA VAL A 232 15.52 -17.15 -4.32
C VAL A 232 15.38 -18.51 -3.67
N THR A 233 14.15 -18.95 -3.38
CA THR A 233 13.85 -20.27 -2.80
C THR A 233 12.93 -21.08 -3.71
N ALA A 234 12.71 -22.35 -3.35
CA ALA A 234 11.57 -23.11 -3.88
C ALA A 234 10.23 -22.45 -3.49
N PRO A 235 9.13 -22.66 -4.26
CA PRO A 235 7.81 -22.06 -4.03
C PRO A 235 7.04 -22.71 -2.88
N ILE A 236 7.58 -22.65 -1.66
CA ILE A 236 7.01 -23.32 -0.46
C ILE A 236 6.20 -22.40 0.46
N CYS A 237 6.19 -21.09 0.16
CA CYS A 237 5.68 -20.06 1.09
C CYS A 237 4.29 -19.50 0.78
N GLY A 238 3.63 -20.00 -0.26
CA GLY A 238 2.26 -19.60 -0.62
C GLY A 238 2.14 -18.17 -1.20
N TYR A 239 3.25 -17.48 -1.43
CA TYR A 239 3.33 -16.16 -2.08
C TYR A 239 4.38 -16.14 -3.20
N GLY A 240 4.25 -15.18 -4.12
CA GLY A 240 5.15 -14.92 -5.24
C GLY A 240 6.52 -14.42 -4.80
N GLY A 241 6.50 -13.31 -4.06
CA GLY A 241 7.63 -12.71 -3.40
C GLY A 241 7.21 -12.01 -2.11
N GLN A 242 8.20 -11.51 -1.39
CA GLN A 242 7.99 -10.66 -0.23
C GLN A 242 9.18 -9.73 -0.03
N ALA A 243 8.90 -8.46 0.20
CA ALA A 243 9.87 -7.44 0.53
C ALA A 243 9.36 -6.51 1.64
N ARG A 244 10.27 -5.74 2.21
CA ARG A 244 9.93 -4.66 3.15
C ARG A 244 9.86 -3.33 2.42
N LEU A 245 8.89 -2.50 2.83
CA LEU A 245 8.86 -1.09 2.50
C LEU A 245 10.16 -0.43 2.98
N ASP A 246 10.80 0.34 2.11
CA ASP A 246 12.07 1.02 2.39
C ASP A 246 13.19 0.10 2.90
N GLY A 247 13.09 -1.20 2.59
CA GLY A 247 14.10 -2.20 2.87
C GLY A 247 15.06 -2.42 1.70
N ASN A 248 15.92 -3.43 1.84
CA ASN A 248 16.84 -3.86 0.79
C ASN A 248 16.88 -5.39 0.62
N ILE A 249 15.94 -6.10 1.22
CA ILE A 249 15.91 -7.56 1.21
C ILE A 249 14.59 -8.01 0.59
N ILE A 250 14.70 -8.96 -0.32
CA ILE A 250 13.62 -9.57 -1.06
C ILE A 250 13.72 -11.08 -0.87
N HIS A 251 12.58 -11.72 -0.64
CA HIS A 251 12.41 -13.17 -0.77
C HIS A 251 11.60 -13.41 -2.04
N ASN A 252 12.21 -13.99 -3.06
CA ASN A 252 11.54 -14.42 -4.28
C ASN A 252 11.32 -15.94 -4.22
N ALA A 253 10.08 -16.38 -4.35
CA ALA A 253 9.71 -17.80 -4.35
C ALA A 253 9.32 -18.32 -5.75
N TYR A 254 9.27 -17.45 -6.76
CA TYR A 254 8.84 -17.76 -8.12
C TYR A 254 9.81 -17.20 -9.16
N CYS A 255 10.52 -18.12 -9.79
CA CYS A 255 11.62 -17.78 -10.68
C CYS A 255 11.22 -17.15 -12.02
N THR A 256 10.04 -17.48 -12.55
CA THR A 256 9.67 -17.16 -13.94
C THR A 256 8.54 -16.16 -14.04
N TRP A 257 8.20 -15.49 -12.94
CA TRP A 257 7.14 -14.50 -12.93
C TRP A 257 7.76 -13.10 -12.96
N ASN A 258 7.85 -12.54 -14.16
CA ASN A 258 8.40 -11.21 -14.47
C ASN A 258 7.79 -10.06 -13.64
N VAL A 259 6.63 -10.26 -12.99
CA VAL A 259 6.02 -9.29 -12.06
C VAL A 259 6.74 -9.25 -10.70
N VAL A 260 7.26 -10.38 -10.21
CA VAL A 260 7.71 -10.49 -8.80
C VAL A 260 8.89 -9.55 -8.54
N ASN A 261 9.96 -9.63 -9.33
CA ASN A 261 11.13 -8.80 -9.10
C ASN A 261 10.84 -7.28 -9.14
N PRO A 262 10.15 -6.72 -10.15
CA PRO A 262 9.80 -5.31 -10.13
C PRO A 262 8.83 -4.94 -9.01
N HIS A 263 7.89 -5.82 -8.63
CA HIS A 263 6.98 -5.61 -7.50
C HIS A 263 7.76 -5.48 -6.17
N GLU A 264 8.60 -6.47 -5.87
CA GLU A 264 9.35 -6.54 -4.61
C GLU A 264 10.44 -5.45 -4.51
N ILE A 265 11.08 -5.10 -5.62
CA ILE A 265 12.00 -3.95 -5.65
C ILE A 265 11.21 -2.64 -5.46
N GLY A 266 9.99 -2.54 -6.00
CA GLY A 266 9.10 -1.40 -5.75
C GLY A 266 8.86 -1.16 -4.26
N HIS A 267 8.63 -2.23 -3.48
CA HIS A 267 8.58 -2.14 -2.02
C HIS A 267 9.88 -1.64 -1.39
N ASN A 268 11.05 -2.15 -1.81
CA ASN A 268 12.34 -1.64 -1.32
C ASN A 268 12.55 -0.15 -1.63
N LEU A 269 11.95 0.37 -2.71
CA LEU A 269 11.96 1.80 -3.05
C LEU A 269 10.94 2.63 -2.23
N GLY A 270 10.05 1.97 -1.50
CA GLY A 270 9.06 2.59 -0.62
C GLY A 270 7.63 2.57 -1.15
N MET A 271 7.39 2.00 -2.33
CA MET A 271 6.04 1.89 -2.88
C MET A 271 5.25 0.84 -2.12
N ASN A 272 4.08 1.21 -1.63
CA ASN A 272 3.12 0.24 -1.10
C ASN A 272 2.31 -0.38 -2.26
N HIS A 273 1.39 -1.30 -1.97
CA HIS A 273 0.55 -1.89 -3.00
C HIS A 273 -0.36 -0.85 -3.67
N SER A 274 -0.68 -1.09 -4.95
CA SER A 274 -1.79 -0.43 -5.62
C SER A 274 -3.06 -1.26 -5.46
N THR A 275 -4.00 -0.72 -4.68
CA THR A 275 -5.19 -1.42 -4.22
C THR A 275 -6.44 -0.98 -4.99
N SER A 276 -7.58 -1.61 -4.76
CA SER A 276 -8.89 -1.09 -5.17
C SER A 276 -9.97 -1.46 -4.16
N TYR A 277 -11.17 -0.90 -4.30
CA TYR A 277 -12.33 -1.36 -3.54
C TYR A 277 -13.10 -2.42 -4.32
N ASN A 278 -13.44 -3.51 -3.64
CA ASN A 278 -14.42 -4.47 -4.11
C ASN A 278 -15.83 -3.86 -4.03
N THR A 279 -16.80 -4.49 -4.69
CA THR A 279 -18.20 -4.04 -4.71
C THR A 279 -18.87 -4.03 -3.33
N ASP A 280 -18.38 -4.82 -2.39
CA ASP A 280 -18.81 -4.85 -0.98
C ASP A 280 -18.10 -3.80 -0.10
N GLY A 281 -17.22 -2.99 -0.68
CA GLY A 281 -16.42 -1.98 0.00
C GLY A 281 -15.21 -2.52 0.76
N SER A 282 -14.91 -3.82 0.66
CA SER A 282 -13.63 -4.36 1.14
C SER A 282 -12.48 -3.92 0.23
N VAL A 283 -11.26 -3.93 0.75
CA VAL A 283 -10.06 -3.55 -0.02
C VAL A 283 -9.47 -4.79 -0.67
N SER A 284 -9.24 -4.72 -1.98
CA SER A 284 -8.41 -5.68 -2.70
C SER A 284 -6.97 -5.17 -2.71
N GLY A 285 -6.09 -5.87 -1.99
CA GLY A 285 -4.67 -5.51 -1.86
C GLY A 285 -3.91 -5.45 -3.19
N TYR A 286 -4.38 -6.16 -4.20
CA TYR A 286 -3.80 -6.20 -5.56
C TYR A 286 -4.86 -5.84 -6.61
N GLY A 287 -5.73 -4.89 -6.27
CA GLY A 287 -6.95 -4.62 -7.01
C GLY A 287 -6.80 -3.72 -8.23
N ASP A 288 -5.63 -3.13 -8.46
CA ASP A 288 -5.37 -2.25 -9.59
C ASP A 288 -5.00 -3.05 -10.86
N PRO A 289 -5.81 -3.02 -11.92
CA PRO A 289 -5.57 -3.80 -13.13
C PRO A 289 -4.41 -3.28 -14.00
N GLY A 290 -3.87 -2.10 -13.69
CA GLY A 290 -2.84 -1.44 -14.49
C GLY A 290 -1.46 -1.40 -13.84
N CYS A 291 -1.25 -1.93 -12.63
CA CYS A 291 -0.01 -1.67 -11.90
C CYS A 291 0.80 -2.92 -11.54
N VAL A 292 2.13 -2.84 -11.68
CA VAL A 292 3.06 -3.83 -11.12
C VAL A 292 2.94 -3.95 -9.60
N MET A 293 2.61 -2.87 -8.88
CA MET A 293 2.37 -2.90 -7.43
C MET A 293 1.02 -3.53 -7.06
N ALA A 294 0.28 -4.02 -8.06
CA ALA A 294 -0.81 -4.97 -7.92
C ALA A 294 -0.35 -6.31 -8.52
N THR A 295 -1.11 -6.90 -9.47
CA THR A 295 -0.75 -8.19 -10.09
C THR A 295 -0.42 -8.09 -11.58
N ALA A 296 -0.47 -6.91 -12.19
CA ALA A 296 -0.31 -6.74 -13.64
C ALA A 296 1.15 -6.44 -13.99
N PHE A 297 1.73 -7.14 -14.97
CA PHE A 297 2.99 -6.69 -15.57
C PHE A 297 2.72 -5.47 -16.46
N SER A 298 2.79 -4.29 -15.86
CA SER A 298 2.43 -3.00 -16.47
C SER A 298 3.14 -1.89 -15.69
N GLU A 299 3.35 -0.74 -16.31
CA GLU A 299 4.11 0.34 -15.68
C GLU A 299 3.50 0.85 -14.37
N ILE A 300 4.32 1.54 -13.58
CA ILE A 300 3.92 2.07 -12.26
C ILE A 300 2.93 3.22 -12.43
N VAL A 301 1.86 3.20 -11.64
CA VAL A 301 0.79 4.20 -11.71
C VAL A 301 1.25 5.59 -11.29
N ALA A 302 0.52 6.61 -11.76
CA ALA A 302 0.83 8.01 -11.52
C ALA A 302 1.17 8.37 -10.06
N PRO A 303 0.36 8.00 -9.03
CA PRO A 303 0.68 8.39 -7.65
C PRO A 303 2.04 7.87 -7.17
N HIS A 304 2.42 6.63 -7.45
CA HIS A 304 3.75 6.11 -7.11
C HIS A 304 4.87 6.79 -7.91
N ARG A 305 4.63 7.15 -9.18
CA ARG A 305 5.62 7.95 -9.93
C ARG A 305 5.80 9.34 -9.35
N VAL A 306 4.73 9.95 -8.82
CA VAL A 306 4.81 11.23 -8.11
C VAL A 306 5.52 11.04 -6.76
N GLU A 307 5.19 10.00 -6.00
CA GLU A 307 5.83 9.61 -4.73
C GLU A 307 7.35 9.51 -4.88
N MET A 308 7.81 8.84 -5.94
CA MET A 308 9.23 8.68 -6.23
C MET A 308 9.89 9.89 -6.91
N GLY A 309 9.12 10.93 -7.23
CA GLY A 309 9.58 12.08 -8.00
C GLY A 309 10.00 11.73 -9.43
N TRP A 310 9.52 10.61 -9.98
CA TRP A 310 9.78 10.18 -11.35
C TRP A 310 9.02 11.01 -12.37
N ILE A 311 7.77 11.36 -12.05
CA ILE A 311 7.08 12.49 -12.68
C ILE A 311 7.42 13.74 -11.87
N GLY A 312 8.10 14.68 -12.52
CA GLY A 312 8.54 15.91 -11.87
C GLY A 312 7.44 16.95 -11.78
N LYS A 313 7.62 17.97 -10.93
CA LYS A 313 6.66 19.07 -10.71
C LYS A 313 6.20 19.80 -11.97
N LYS A 314 6.99 19.81 -13.06
CA LYS A 314 6.61 20.44 -14.33
C LYS A 314 5.59 19.62 -15.13
N SER A 315 5.47 18.33 -14.83
CA SER A 315 4.55 17.39 -15.47
C SER A 315 3.41 16.99 -14.51
N THR A 316 3.28 17.71 -13.39
CA THR A 316 2.22 17.53 -12.40
C THR A 316 1.57 18.88 -12.16
N GLU A 317 0.25 18.93 -12.27
CA GLU A 317 -0.53 20.16 -12.11
C GLU A 317 -1.52 20.01 -10.97
N ASN A 318 -1.48 20.92 -10.00
CA ASN A 318 -2.46 20.96 -8.92
C ASN A 318 -3.69 21.72 -9.39
N VAL A 319 -4.83 21.03 -9.45
CA VAL A 319 -6.10 21.58 -9.93
C VAL A 319 -6.94 22.04 -8.76
N THR A 320 -7.25 23.34 -8.73
CA THR A 320 -7.98 24.00 -7.63
C THR A 320 -9.25 24.72 -8.09
N ASN A 321 -9.50 24.76 -9.40
CA ASN A 321 -10.66 25.40 -10.00
C ASN A 321 -11.18 24.54 -11.15
N SER A 322 -12.46 24.67 -11.44
CA SER A 322 -13.06 23.98 -12.59
C SER A 322 -12.40 24.43 -13.90
N GLY A 323 -12.25 23.52 -14.84
CA GLY A 323 -11.67 23.81 -16.13
C GLY A 323 -11.40 22.58 -16.97
N THR A 324 -10.95 22.84 -18.19
CA THR A 324 -10.53 21.82 -19.14
C THR A 324 -9.01 21.77 -19.20
N PHE A 325 -8.46 20.56 -19.08
CA PHE A 325 -7.04 20.27 -19.00
C PHE A 325 -6.64 19.28 -20.10
N THR A 326 -5.38 19.31 -20.49
CA THR A 326 -4.81 18.34 -21.43
C THR A 326 -3.72 17.53 -20.74
N LEU A 327 -3.76 16.20 -20.94
CA LEU A 327 -2.87 15.23 -20.36
C LEU A 327 -2.06 14.50 -21.44
N SER A 328 -0.74 14.55 -21.32
CA SER A 328 0.14 13.64 -22.05
C SER A 328 0.16 12.26 -21.39
N PRO A 329 0.36 11.16 -22.14
CA PRO A 329 0.49 9.83 -21.55
C PRO A 329 1.65 9.79 -20.55
N ILE A 330 1.51 9.03 -19.46
CA ILE A 330 2.54 9.00 -18.40
C ILE A 330 3.85 8.34 -18.87
N GLU A 331 3.77 7.49 -19.89
CA GLU A 331 4.87 6.75 -20.52
C GLU A 331 5.83 7.69 -21.31
N VAL A 332 5.35 8.84 -21.77
CA VAL A 332 6.13 9.77 -22.62
C VAL A 332 7.20 10.52 -21.81
N ASN A 333 8.46 10.46 -22.23
CA ASN A 333 9.57 11.13 -21.54
C ASN A 333 9.53 12.67 -21.59
N ASN A 334 9.18 13.23 -22.75
CA ASN A 334 9.12 14.67 -23.00
C ASN A 334 7.68 15.08 -23.33
N PRO A 335 6.80 15.14 -22.33
CA PRO A 335 5.38 15.43 -22.56
C PRO A 335 5.20 16.89 -23.01
N SER A 336 4.22 17.12 -23.87
CA SER A 336 3.85 18.48 -24.29
C SER A 336 3.00 19.19 -23.24
N ASN A 337 2.27 18.42 -22.42
CA ASN A 337 1.39 18.90 -21.37
C ASN A 337 1.72 18.26 -20.01
N SER A 338 0.92 18.57 -18.99
CA SER A 338 0.93 17.84 -17.72
C SER A 338 0.69 16.35 -17.97
N GLN A 339 1.31 15.47 -17.20
CA GLN A 339 1.04 14.02 -17.26
C GLN A 339 0.14 13.55 -16.12
N VAL A 340 0.07 14.35 -15.05
CA VAL A 340 -0.74 14.06 -13.87
C VAL A 340 -1.44 15.33 -13.42
N LEU A 341 -2.76 15.27 -13.25
CA LEU A 341 -3.52 16.30 -12.54
C LEU A 341 -3.75 15.82 -11.11
N VAL A 342 -3.54 16.68 -10.13
CA VAL A 342 -3.72 16.39 -8.72
C VAL A 342 -4.85 17.27 -8.19
N VAL A 343 -5.90 16.64 -7.68
CA VAL A 343 -7.08 17.30 -7.13
C VAL A 343 -7.14 16.97 -5.65
N ASP A 344 -7.01 17.98 -4.80
CA ASP A 344 -7.14 17.81 -3.35
C ASP A 344 -8.63 17.63 -3.00
N VAL A 345 -8.98 16.50 -2.38
CA VAL A 345 -10.35 16.23 -1.89
C VAL A 345 -10.52 16.52 -0.41
N GLY A 346 -9.52 17.15 0.20
CA GLY A 346 -9.54 17.50 1.61
C GLY A 346 -9.28 16.30 2.51
N MET A 347 -9.80 16.38 3.73
CA MET A 347 -9.58 15.35 4.75
C MET A 347 -10.68 14.30 4.66
N VAL A 348 -10.30 13.07 4.36
CA VAL A 348 -11.20 11.90 4.42
C VAL A 348 -10.92 11.08 5.68
N ASN A 349 -11.69 10.00 5.88
CA ASN A 349 -11.57 9.01 6.96
C ASN A 349 -10.25 9.03 7.74
N PHE A 350 -10.34 9.13 9.07
CA PHE A 350 -9.20 9.29 9.99
C PHE A 350 -8.48 10.63 9.91
N ASN A 351 -9.15 11.67 9.38
CA ASN A 351 -8.58 13.01 9.24
C ASN A 351 -7.25 12.95 8.50
N ARG A 352 -7.27 12.36 7.29
CA ARG A 352 -6.11 12.26 6.42
C ARG A 352 -6.38 13.01 5.12
N PRO A 353 -5.40 13.78 4.62
CA PRO A 353 -5.55 14.38 3.31
C PRO A 353 -5.66 13.24 2.29
N GLU A 354 -6.62 13.33 1.38
CA GLU A 354 -6.72 12.46 0.22
C GLU A 354 -6.69 13.35 -1.01
N LYS A 355 -6.08 12.83 -2.07
CA LYS A 355 -5.97 13.50 -3.35
C LYS A 355 -6.32 12.52 -4.44
N TYR A 356 -6.99 13.01 -5.48
CA TYR A 356 -7.10 12.28 -6.72
C TYR A 356 -5.91 12.61 -7.63
N TYR A 357 -5.33 11.57 -8.20
CA TYR A 357 -4.29 11.61 -9.21
C TYR A 357 -4.92 11.12 -10.51
N LEU A 358 -5.18 12.06 -11.42
CA LEU A 358 -5.74 11.78 -12.74
C LEU A 358 -4.58 11.64 -13.72
N SER A 359 -4.60 10.56 -14.50
CA SER A 359 -3.57 10.27 -15.49
C SER A 359 -4.14 9.54 -16.70
N TYR A 360 -3.41 9.60 -17.80
CA TYR A 360 -3.71 8.90 -19.04
C TYR A 360 -2.59 7.91 -19.34
N ARG A 361 -2.97 6.68 -19.69
CA ARG A 361 -2.06 5.62 -20.13
C ARG A 361 -2.37 5.19 -21.55
N ALA A 362 -1.39 5.33 -22.42
CA ALA A 362 -1.46 4.86 -23.79
C ALA A 362 -0.82 3.46 -23.89
N PRO A 363 -1.33 2.54 -24.72
CA PRO A 363 -0.71 1.24 -24.95
C PRO A 363 0.53 1.41 -25.84
N ILE A 364 1.59 2.00 -25.29
CA ILE A 364 2.84 2.34 -25.98
C ILE A 364 4.04 1.92 -25.14
N GLY A 365 5.19 1.77 -25.80
CA GLY A 365 6.42 1.34 -25.12
C GLY A 365 6.46 -0.16 -24.84
N GLU A 366 7.59 -0.65 -24.34
CA GLU A 366 7.86 -2.08 -24.23
C GLU A 366 7.10 -2.77 -23.08
N ILE A 367 6.73 -2.03 -22.04
CA ILE A 367 6.04 -2.58 -20.87
C ILE A 367 4.51 -2.47 -21.02
N ASP A 368 4.03 -1.38 -21.64
CA ASP A 368 2.61 -1.05 -21.67
C ASP A 368 1.91 -1.32 -23.01
N ASP A 369 2.59 -1.83 -24.03
CA ASP A 369 1.96 -2.25 -25.30
C ASP A 369 0.76 -3.19 -25.07
N ALA A 370 0.86 -4.09 -24.07
CA ALA A 370 -0.18 -5.03 -23.69
C ALA A 370 -0.94 -4.65 -22.40
N ILE A 371 -0.94 -3.37 -22.01
CA ILE A 371 -1.67 -2.89 -20.82
C ILE A 371 -3.16 -3.29 -20.89
N SER A 372 -3.74 -3.63 -19.73
CA SER A 372 -5.16 -3.98 -19.61
C SER A 372 -6.07 -2.96 -20.28
N SER A 373 -7.01 -3.43 -21.10
CA SER A 373 -8.08 -2.60 -21.68
C SER A 373 -8.99 -1.94 -20.64
N ARG A 374 -8.87 -2.34 -19.36
CA ARG A 374 -9.53 -1.65 -18.24
C ARG A 374 -8.98 -0.26 -17.99
N VAL A 375 -7.74 0.03 -18.37
CA VAL A 375 -7.06 1.31 -18.13
C VAL A 375 -6.48 1.93 -19.41
N ALA A 376 -6.21 1.12 -20.44
CA ALA A 376 -5.69 1.57 -21.73
C ALA A 376 -6.62 2.62 -22.38
N ASN A 377 -6.09 3.78 -22.77
CA ASN A 377 -6.87 4.83 -23.44
C ASN A 377 -8.06 5.37 -22.63
N LYS A 378 -7.95 5.30 -21.30
CA LYS A 378 -8.92 5.84 -20.35
C LYS A 378 -8.29 6.86 -19.42
N LEU A 379 -9.13 7.74 -18.87
CA LEU A 379 -8.71 8.60 -17.77
C LEU A 379 -8.68 7.76 -16.50
N SER A 380 -7.48 7.37 -16.06
CA SER A 380 -7.26 6.65 -14.82
C SER A 380 -7.29 7.60 -13.64
N ILE A 381 -8.08 7.25 -12.63
CA ILE A 381 -8.29 8.02 -11.41
C ILE A 381 -7.81 7.15 -10.25
N HIS A 382 -6.74 7.60 -9.59
CA HIS A 382 -6.23 6.98 -8.38
C HIS A 382 -6.41 7.91 -7.19
N SER A 383 -6.63 7.36 -6.01
CA SER A 383 -6.60 8.09 -4.75
C SER A 383 -5.34 7.74 -3.96
N TRP A 384 -4.71 8.75 -3.37
CA TRP A 384 -3.58 8.58 -2.46
C TRP A 384 -3.45 9.82 -1.57
N SER A 385 -2.96 9.64 -0.34
CA SER A 385 -2.84 10.73 0.62
C SER A 385 -1.73 11.73 0.30
N GLY A 386 -0.79 11.36 -0.58
CA GLY A 386 0.45 12.11 -0.78
C GLY A 386 1.54 11.79 0.24
N GLU A 387 1.27 10.87 1.18
CA GLU A 387 2.24 10.44 2.18
C GLU A 387 2.96 9.16 1.73
N LYS A 388 4.28 9.17 1.80
CA LYS A 388 5.14 8.05 1.39
C LYS A 388 4.80 6.77 2.17
N GLY A 389 4.85 5.63 1.50
CA GLY A 389 4.68 4.30 2.12
C GLY A 389 3.23 3.92 2.37
N TRP A 390 2.27 4.73 1.93
CA TRP A 390 0.86 4.39 1.96
C TRP A 390 0.39 3.80 0.63
N VAL A 391 -0.64 2.96 0.70
CA VAL A 391 -1.28 2.37 -0.47
C VAL A 391 -1.85 3.44 -1.38
N THR A 392 -1.72 3.22 -2.68
CA THR A 392 -2.50 3.92 -3.70
C THR A 392 -3.78 3.13 -3.96
N ARG A 393 -4.84 3.79 -4.40
CA ARG A 393 -6.11 3.12 -4.70
C ARG A 393 -6.55 3.45 -6.11
N TYR A 394 -6.76 2.44 -6.93
CA TYR A 394 -7.51 2.54 -8.16
C TYR A 394 -8.98 2.83 -7.82
N VAL A 395 -9.46 4.01 -8.25
CA VAL A 395 -10.84 4.45 -8.05
C VAL A 395 -11.66 4.05 -9.28
N ASN A 396 -11.23 4.48 -10.46
CA ASN A 396 -11.88 4.16 -11.73
C ASN A 396 -10.98 4.46 -12.92
N ALA A 397 -11.39 4.00 -14.10
CA ALA A 397 -10.86 4.42 -15.38
C ALA A 397 -12.03 4.65 -16.34
N ILE A 398 -12.25 5.91 -16.73
CA ILE A 398 -13.44 6.32 -17.50
C ILE A 398 -13.14 6.47 -18.99
N ASP A 399 -14.06 5.95 -19.82
CA ASP A 399 -13.95 5.99 -21.27
C ASP A 399 -14.18 7.41 -21.82
N VAL A 400 -13.82 7.62 -23.09
CA VAL A 400 -14.10 8.88 -23.79
C VAL A 400 -15.61 9.15 -23.83
N GLY A 401 -15.99 10.35 -23.42
CA GLY A 401 -17.38 10.80 -23.30
C GLY A 401 -18.04 10.43 -21.96
N GLU A 402 -17.36 9.70 -21.08
CA GLU A 402 -17.88 9.35 -19.77
C GLU A 402 -17.42 10.32 -18.68
N SER A 403 -18.18 10.34 -17.59
CA SER A 403 -17.89 11.12 -16.39
C SER A 403 -17.95 10.26 -15.13
N LEU A 404 -17.08 10.55 -14.17
CA LEU A 404 -17.17 10.09 -12.79
C LEU A 404 -17.56 11.29 -11.91
N THR A 405 -18.60 11.13 -11.09
CA THR A 405 -18.98 12.15 -10.09
C THR A 405 -18.74 11.62 -8.69
N ASP A 406 -17.89 12.30 -7.94
CA ASP A 406 -17.76 12.15 -6.51
C ASP A 406 -18.66 13.18 -5.83
N SER A 407 -19.91 12.80 -5.61
CA SER A 407 -20.90 13.68 -4.97
C SER A 407 -20.58 13.98 -3.51
N ALA A 408 -19.76 13.16 -2.84
CA ALA A 408 -19.38 13.39 -1.45
C ALA A 408 -18.42 14.57 -1.33
N ASN A 409 -17.52 14.73 -2.31
CA ASN A 409 -16.56 15.82 -2.37
C ASN A 409 -16.97 16.95 -3.34
N GLY A 410 -18.11 16.81 -4.02
CA GLY A 410 -18.61 17.80 -4.97
C GLY A 410 -17.68 17.96 -6.17
N ILE A 411 -17.19 16.87 -6.75
CA ILE A 411 -16.26 16.92 -7.89
C ILE A 411 -16.74 15.99 -9.00
N GLN A 412 -16.62 16.43 -10.25
CA GLN A 412 -16.85 15.62 -11.44
C GLN A 412 -15.63 15.65 -12.35
N PHE A 413 -15.27 14.48 -12.88
CA PHE A 413 -14.24 14.28 -13.88
C PHE A 413 -14.90 13.79 -15.16
N THR A 414 -14.55 14.35 -16.31
CA THR A 414 -15.05 13.92 -17.61
C THR A 414 -13.89 13.73 -18.58
N ASN A 415 -13.80 12.56 -19.20
CA ASN A 415 -12.85 12.34 -20.30
C ASN A 415 -13.50 12.85 -21.60
N LEU A 416 -13.07 14.02 -22.09
CA LEU A 416 -13.66 14.65 -23.27
C LEU A 416 -13.18 14.01 -24.59
N GLY A 417 -12.03 13.35 -24.59
CA GLY A 417 -11.50 12.68 -25.77
C GLY A 417 -9.98 12.63 -25.82
N ILE A 418 -9.49 11.85 -26.78
CA ILE A 418 -8.05 11.75 -27.09
C ILE A 418 -7.85 12.30 -28.51
N GLN A 419 -6.95 13.27 -28.66
CA GLN A 419 -6.57 13.86 -29.94
C GLN A 419 -5.06 14.02 -30.00
N ASN A 420 -4.43 13.59 -31.09
CA ASN A 420 -2.97 13.63 -31.24
C ASN A 420 -2.23 12.99 -30.05
N GLU A 421 -2.71 11.85 -29.56
CA GLU A 421 -2.15 11.11 -28.41
C GLU A 421 -2.21 11.88 -27.07
N GLU A 422 -3.01 12.94 -27.00
CA GLU A 422 -3.20 13.73 -25.79
C GLU A 422 -4.67 13.61 -25.34
N MET A 423 -4.90 13.42 -24.04
CA MET A 423 -6.23 13.32 -23.48
C MET A 423 -6.73 14.68 -22.99
N THR A 424 -7.96 15.03 -23.33
CA THR A 424 -8.63 16.23 -22.81
C THR A 424 -9.57 15.82 -21.69
N VAL A 425 -9.47 16.48 -20.54
CA VAL A 425 -10.23 16.18 -19.33
C VAL A 425 -10.93 17.45 -18.86
N ASP A 426 -12.21 17.34 -18.52
CA ASP A 426 -12.93 18.39 -17.79
C ASP A 426 -13.00 18.03 -16.31
N ILE A 427 -12.70 19.00 -15.46
CA ILE A 427 -12.82 18.88 -14.00
C ILE A 427 -13.78 19.97 -13.53
N ILE A 428 -14.84 19.58 -12.82
CA ILE A 428 -15.86 20.50 -12.31
C ILE A 428 -15.98 20.33 -10.80
N PHE A 429 -15.78 21.42 -10.05
CA PHE A 429 -16.15 21.52 -8.65
C PHE A 429 -17.62 21.97 -8.56
N LEU A 430 -18.46 21.09 -8.03
CA LEU A 430 -19.90 21.21 -7.84
C LEU A 430 -20.13 21.86 -6.47
N ASN A 431 -20.32 23.18 -6.46
CA ASN A 431 -20.64 23.95 -5.25
C ASN A 431 -22.01 23.60 -4.65
#